data_AF-A0A3L7N884-F1
#
_entry.id   AF-A0A3L7N884-F1
#
_cell.length_a   1.000
_cell.length_b   1.000
_cell.length_c   1.000
_cell.angle_alpha   90.00
_cell.angle_beta   90.00
_cell.angle_gamma   90.00
#
_symmetry.space_group_name_H-M   'P 1'
#
loop_
_entity.id
_entity.type
_entity.pdbx_description
1 polymer ?
#
loop_
_entity_poly.entity_id
_entity_poly.type
_entity_poly.pdbx_seq_one_letter_code
_entity_poly.pdbx_strand_id
1 'polypeptide(L)'
;MFCSMIARPIMPRFTLLEHSGAPDDPTGRHYDLLVESGAICLTWRLAKVPCAVGEWVEAKPLAPHALRWLDVKNSDVSQGRGSVRRIDCGTCEIVLLPSVVVLEKLTGNAFAGRLRLQTVDPESPDGQWQACLLLED
;
A
#
# COMPACT_ATOMS: atom_id res chain seq x y z
N MET A 1 -18.31 32.63 16.54
CA MET A 1 -18.04 32.61 15.09
C MET A 1 -16.94 31.60 14.85
N PHE A 2 -17.29 30.34 14.59
CA PHE A 2 -16.30 29.34 14.15
C PHE A 2 -16.38 29.31 12.63
N CYS A 3 -15.31 29.74 11.98
CA CYS A 3 -15.13 29.57 10.55
C CYS A 3 -15.05 28.07 10.30
N SER A 4 -16.14 27.47 9.83
CA SER A 4 -16.11 26.13 9.24
C SER A 4 -15.35 26.24 7.93
N MET A 5 -14.02 26.10 8.01
CA MET A 5 -13.25 25.67 6.88
C MET A 5 -13.74 24.26 6.60
N ILE A 6 -14.55 24.10 5.55
CA ILE A 6 -14.83 22.79 4.99
C ILE A 6 -13.48 22.31 4.44
N ALA A 7 -12.69 21.65 5.30
CA ALA A 7 -11.55 20.88 4.86
C ALA A 7 -12.14 19.92 3.82
N ARG A 8 -11.72 20.05 2.56
CA ARG A 8 -11.95 18.96 1.60
C ARG A 8 -11.52 17.68 2.32
N PRO A 9 -12.33 16.60 2.33
CA PRO A 9 -11.81 15.32 2.78
C PRO A 9 -10.55 15.08 1.95
N ILE A 10 -9.40 15.19 2.61
CA ILE A 10 -8.11 14.92 2.00
C ILE A 10 -8.16 13.42 1.80
N MET A 11 -8.40 12.99 0.57
CA MET A 11 -8.36 11.58 0.19
C MET A 11 -6.89 11.24 -0.06
N PRO A 12 -6.22 10.46 0.82
CA PRO A 12 -4.87 10.00 0.58
C PRO A 12 -4.66 9.45 -0.83
N ARG A 13 -3.54 9.81 -1.45
CA ARG A 13 -3.08 9.12 -2.66
C ARG A 13 -2.49 7.76 -2.30
N PHE A 14 -2.59 6.83 -3.24
CA PHE A 14 -1.78 5.62 -3.22
C PHE A 14 -1.02 5.44 -4.54
N THR A 15 0.08 4.71 -4.48
CA THR A 15 0.72 4.12 -5.65
C THR A 15 0.99 2.65 -5.40
N LEU A 16 0.87 1.84 -6.44
CA LEU A 16 1.25 0.44 -6.47
C LEU A 16 2.43 0.29 -7.43
N LEU A 17 3.57 -0.13 -6.91
CA LEU A 17 4.82 -0.31 -7.66
C LEU A 17 5.12 -1.79 -7.80
N GLU A 18 5.43 -2.25 -9.01
CA GLU A 18 6.11 -3.53 -9.23
C GLU A 18 7.61 -3.30 -9.03
N HIS A 19 8.23 -4.04 -8.11
CA HIS A 19 9.67 -3.99 -7.85
C HIS A 19 10.30 -5.28 -8.35
N SER A 20 11.26 -5.18 -9.27
CA SER A 20 11.99 -6.32 -9.84
C SER A 20 13.49 -6.24 -9.58
N GLY A 21 14.13 -7.39 -9.38
CA GLY A 21 15.60 -7.48 -9.25
C GLY A 21 16.15 -7.00 -7.90
N ALA A 22 15.33 -7.02 -6.85
CA ALA A 22 15.79 -6.73 -5.49
C ALA A 22 16.62 -7.92 -4.95
N PRO A 23 17.84 -7.70 -4.43
CA PRO A 23 18.72 -8.79 -3.97
C PRO A 23 18.15 -9.62 -2.81
N ASP A 24 17.27 -9.01 -2.00
CA ASP A 24 16.59 -9.63 -0.86
C ASP A 24 15.26 -10.32 -1.24
N ASP A 25 14.92 -10.34 -2.54
CA ASP A 25 13.72 -10.99 -3.05
C ASP A 25 14.08 -12.25 -3.86
N PRO A 26 13.96 -13.46 -3.28
CA PRO A 26 14.29 -14.71 -3.97
C PRO A 26 13.35 -15.02 -5.15
N THR A 27 12.16 -14.41 -5.19
CA THR A 27 11.23 -14.55 -6.31
C THR A 27 11.58 -13.61 -7.47
N GLY A 28 12.43 -12.61 -7.22
CA GLY A 28 12.86 -11.60 -8.17
C GLY A 28 11.81 -10.54 -8.50
N ARG A 29 10.60 -10.62 -7.93
CA ARG A 29 9.51 -9.66 -8.13
C ARG A 29 8.53 -9.62 -6.95
N HIS A 30 8.26 -8.42 -6.47
CA HIS A 30 7.17 -8.13 -5.53
C HIS A 30 6.47 -6.82 -5.87
N TYR A 31 5.48 -6.44 -5.06
CA TYR A 31 4.73 -5.21 -5.24
C TYR A 31 4.76 -4.36 -3.99
N ASP A 32 5.06 -3.07 -4.11
CA ASP A 32 5.00 -2.15 -2.99
C ASP A 32 3.75 -1.27 -3.10
N LEU A 33 2.90 -1.34 -2.08
CA LEU A 33 1.78 -0.44 -1.89
C LEU A 33 2.20 0.71 -0.98
N LEU A 34 2.18 1.93 -1.50
CA LEU A 34 2.47 3.15 -0.75
C LEU A 34 1.19 3.96 -0.62
N VAL A 35 0.83 4.35 0.60
CA VAL A 35 -0.37 5.15 0.90
C VAL A 35 0.02 6.40 1.66
N GLU A 36 -0.40 7.55 1.15
CA GLU A 36 -0.16 8.86 1.76
C GLU A 36 -0.73 8.94 3.17
N SER A 37 0.07 9.40 4.12
CA SER A 37 -0.32 9.61 5.52
C SER A 37 0.42 10.82 6.07
N GLY A 38 -0.22 11.98 6.01
CA GLY A 38 0.41 13.25 6.38
C GLY A 38 1.64 13.54 5.52
N ALA A 39 2.83 13.53 6.13
CA ALA A 39 4.09 13.87 5.47
C ALA A 39 4.89 12.66 4.94
N ILE A 40 4.35 11.44 5.08
CA ILE A 40 5.00 10.18 4.73
C ILE A 40 4.06 9.28 3.92
N CYS A 41 4.60 8.19 3.39
CA CYS A 41 3.84 7.07 2.88
C CYS A 41 3.96 5.88 3.83
N LEU A 42 2.84 5.37 4.33
CA LEU A 42 2.80 4.02 4.88
C LEU A 42 3.03 3.03 3.74
N THR A 43 3.87 2.02 3.97
CA THR A 43 4.35 1.15 2.89
C THR A 43 4.24 -0.31 3.29
N TRP A 44 3.70 -1.13 2.38
CA TRP A 44 3.68 -2.59 2.50
C TRP A 44 4.24 -3.23 1.23
N ARG A 45 5.16 -4.18 1.40
CA ARG A 45 5.52 -5.14 0.37
C ARG A 45 4.44 -6.21 0.32
N LEU A 46 3.89 -6.48 -0.85
CA LEU A 46 2.92 -7.55 -1.14
C LEU A 46 3.61 -8.60 -2.01
N ALA A 47 3.42 -9.87 -1.66
CA ALA A 47 3.93 -10.97 -2.49
C ALA A 47 3.25 -11.02 -3.87
N LYS A 48 1.99 -10.60 -3.94
CA LYS A 48 1.17 -10.50 -5.16
C LYS A 48 0.23 -9.31 -5.04
N VAL A 49 -0.26 -8.81 -6.18
CA VAL A 49 -1.41 -7.90 -6.18
C VAL A 49 -2.66 -8.71 -5.83
N PRO A 50 -3.43 -8.34 -4.80
CA PRO A 50 -4.75 -8.93 -4.56
C PRO A 50 -5.67 -8.68 -5.76
N CYS A 51 -6.13 -9.75 -6.41
CA CYS A 51 -6.99 -9.66 -7.62
C CYS A 51 -8.38 -10.26 -7.38
N ALA A 52 -8.50 -11.24 -6.50
CA ALA A 52 -9.77 -11.87 -6.16
C ALA A 52 -10.24 -11.43 -4.77
N VAL A 53 -11.52 -11.12 -4.65
CA VAL A 53 -12.15 -10.83 -3.37
C VAL A 53 -12.07 -12.08 -2.47
N GLY A 54 -11.67 -11.88 -1.22
CA GLY A 54 -11.53 -12.94 -0.22
C GLY A 54 -10.20 -13.71 -0.28
N GLU A 55 -9.36 -13.48 -1.30
CA GLU A 55 -8.01 -14.07 -1.35
C GLU A 55 -7.03 -13.28 -0.49
N TRP A 56 -6.40 -13.96 0.47
CA TRP A 56 -5.32 -13.41 1.27
C TRP A 56 -3.98 -13.61 0.59
N VAL A 57 -3.22 -12.52 0.44
CA VAL A 57 -1.83 -12.54 -0.01
C VAL A 57 -0.91 -12.10 1.11
N GLU A 58 0.30 -12.66 1.17
CA GLU A 58 1.31 -12.24 2.13
C GLU A 58 1.69 -10.76 1.93
N ALA A 59 1.80 -10.04 3.03
CA ALA A 59 2.24 -8.67 3.09
C ALA A 59 3.30 -8.48 4.18
N LYS A 60 4.13 -7.45 4.03
CA LYS A 60 5.13 -7.05 5.03
C LYS A 60 5.17 -5.53 5.14
N PRO A 61 4.96 -4.95 6.33
CA PRO A 61 5.15 -3.52 6.52
C PRO A 61 6.62 -3.16 6.32
N LEU A 62 6.86 -2.05 5.63
CA LEU A 62 8.19 -1.50 5.42
C LEU A 62 8.32 -0.17 6.17
N ALA A 63 9.56 0.33 6.27
CA ALA A 63 9.80 1.67 6.77
C ALA A 63 9.02 2.70 5.95
N PRO A 64 8.48 3.76 6.58
CA PRO A 64 7.78 4.82 5.85
C PRO A 64 8.64 5.44 4.74
N HIS A 65 8.01 5.66 3.58
CA HIS A 65 8.65 6.32 2.45
C HIS A 65 8.32 7.81 2.41
N ALA A 66 9.15 8.59 1.71
CA ALA A 66 8.84 9.99 1.41
C ALA A 66 7.77 10.12 0.33
N LEU A 67 6.92 11.15 0.42
CA LEU A 67 5.80 11.39 -0.51
C LEU A 67 6.19 11.40 -1.99
N ARG A 68 7.42 11.80 -2.33
CA ARG A 68 7.92 11.80 -3.72
C ARG A 68 7.81 10.44 -4.42
N TRP A 69 7.76 9.34 -3.66
CA TRP A 69 7.63 8.00 -4.21
C TRP A 69 6.24 7.72 -4.81
N LEU A 70 5.20 8.47 -4.41
CA LEU A 70 3.85 8.36 -5.01
C LEU A 70 3.84 8.72 -6.50
N ASP A 71 4.78 9.58 -6.92
CA ASP A 71 4.84 10.12 -8.27
C ASP A 71 5.82 9.36 -9.19
N VAL A 72 6.55 8.37 -8.66
CA VAL A 72 7.49 7.55 -9.43
C VAL A 72 6.72 6.73 -10.47
N LYS A 73 7.14 6.82 -11.74
CA LYS A 73 6.58 6.01 -12.83
C LYS A 73 7.46 4.80 -13.14
N ASN A 74 8.75 5.03 -13.29
CA ASN A 74 9.77 4.01 -13.47
C ASN A 74 11.11 4.58 -12.97
N SER A 75 11.85 3.82 -12.18
CA SER A 75 13.15 4.23 -11.66
C SER A 75 13.97 3.03 -11.24
N ASP A 76 15.29 3.10 -11.45
CA ASP A 76 16.22 2.23 -10.74
C ASP A 76 16.20 2.56 -9.24
N VAL A 77 16.30 1.52 -8.42
CA VAL A 77 16.50 1.66 -6.98
C VAL A 77 18.00 1.74 -6.72
N SER A 78 18.39 2.76 -5.95
CA SER A 78 19.80 3.04 -5.68
C SER A 78 20.54 1.83 -5.10
N GLN A 79 21.86 1.78 -5.34
CA GLN A 79 22.75 0.71 -4.84
C GLN A 79 22.48 -0.67 -5.45
N GLY A 80 21.97 -0.73 -6.68
CA GLY A 80 21.74 -2.00 -7.39
C GLY A 80 20.62 -2.84 -6.78
N ARG A 81 19.65 -2.18 -6.13
CA ARG A 81 18.53 -2.86 -5.45
C ARG A 81 17.35 -3.14 -6.38
N GLY A 82 17.60 -3.30 -7.68
CA GLY A 82 16.56 -3.53 -8.68
C GLY A 82 15.95 -2.25 -9.25
N SER A 83 14.76 -2.37 -9.84
CA SER A 83 14.01 -1.28 -10.45
C SER A 83 12.55 -1.34 -10.03
N VAL A 84 11.90 -0.18 -9.97
CA VAL A 84 10.46 -0.07 -9.69
C VAL A 84 9.73 0.49 -10.89
N ARG A 85 8.53 -0.02 -11.13
CA ARG A 85 7.60 0.47 -12.15
C ARG A 85 6.22 0.61 -11.56
N ARG A 86 5.60 1.77 -11.70
CA ARG A 86 4.23 1.98 -11.27
C ARG A 86 3.26 1.20 -12.15
N ILE A 87 2.43 0.39 -11.52
CA ILE A 87 1.41 -0.41 -12.19
C ILE A 87 0.00 0.14 -11.96
N ASP A 88 -0.22 0.86 -10.85
CA ASP A 88 -1.44 1.61 -10.61
C ASP A 88 -1.23 2.75 -9.62
N CYS A 89 -2.15 3.70 -9.58
CA CYS A 89 -2.22 4.76 -8.59
C CYS A 89 -3.62 5.36 -8.53
N GLY A 90 -3.92 6.04 -7.43
CA GLY A 90 -5.20 6.68 -7.26
C GLY A 90 -5.37 7.28 -5.88
N THR A 91 -6.61 7.25 -5.38
CA THR A 91 -6.97 7.74 -4.05
C THR A 91 -7.68 6.69 -3.22
N CYS A 92 -7.66 6.82 -1.91
CA CYS A 92 -8.46 6.03 -0.98
C CYS A 92 -8.88 6.86 0.23
N GLU A 93 -9.74 6.30 1.06
CA GLU A 93 -9.92 6.65 2.46
C GLU A 93 -9.14 5.63 3.30
N ILE A 94 -8.50 6.04 4.40
CA ILE A 94 -7.69 5.14 5.23
C ILE A 94 -8.21 5.08 6.65
N VAL A 95 -8.38 3.86 7.18
CA VAL A 95 -8.67 3.58 8.58
C VAL A 95 -7.48 2.83 9.17
N LEU A 96 -6.87 3.40 10.21
CA LEU A 96 -5.71 2.85 10.90
C LEU A 96 -6.11 2.32 12.28
N LEU A 97 -5.90 1.03 12.51
CA LEU A 97 -5.99 0.36 13.80
C LEU A 97 -4.65 -0.34 14.08
N PRO A 98 -4.33 -0.68 15.35
CA PRO A 98 -3.01 -1.21 15.71
C PRO A 98 -2.54 -2.43 14.90
N SER A 99 -3.45 -3.33 14.55
CA SER A 99 -3.14 -4.60 13.84
C SER A 99 -3.90 -4.73 12.52
N VAL A 100 -4.58 -3.67 12.10
CA VAL A 100 -5.46 -3.66 10.93
C VAL A 100 -5.40 -2.31 10.26
N VAL A 101 -5.19 -2.30 8.95
CA VAL A 101 -5.38 -1.13 8.11
C VAL A 101 -6.44 -1.45 7.07
N VAL A 102 -7.37 -0.52 6.87
CA VAL A 102 -8.37 -0.63 5.81
C VAL A 102 -8.25 0.55 4.87
N LEU A 103 -8.08 0.26 3.57
CA LEU A 103 -8.22 1.24 2.51
C LEU A 103 -9.64 1.14 1.99
N GLU A 104 -10.46 2.08 2.42
CA GLU A 104 -11.84 2.26 1.98
C GLU A 104 -11.85 3.04 0.66
N LYS A 105 -12.85 2.77 -0.20
CA LYS A 105 -13.04 3.49 -1.47
C LYS A 105 -11.75 3.63 -2.30
N LEU A 106 -10.94 2.57 -2.33
CA LEU A 106 -9.73 2.51 -3.12
C LEU A 106 -10.11 2.68 -4.60
N THR A 107 -9.60 3.74 -5.22
CA THR A 107 -9.98 4.15 -6.57
C THR A 107 -8.73 4.27 -7.43
N GLY A 108 -8.25 3.15 -7.96
CA GLY A 108 -7.23 3.07 -9.01
C GLY A 108 -7.84 2.71 -10.37
N ASN A 109 -6.98 2.51 -11.37
CA ASN A 109 -7.44 2.04 -12.68
C ASN A 109 -7.71 0.52 -12.70
N ALA A 110 -6.91 -0.27 -11.99
CA ALA A 110 -7.03 -1.73 -11.93
C ALA A 110 -7.14 -2.26 -10.49
N PHE A 111 -6.61 -1.53 -9.53
CA PHE A 111 -6.61 -1.84 -8.12
C PHE A 111 -7.60 -0.91 -7.41
N ALA A 112 -8.81 -1.43 -7.19
CA ALA A 112 -9.95 -0.67 -6.67
C ALA A 112 -10.80 -1.50 -5.71
N GLY A 113 -11.71 -0.82 -5.00
CA GLY A 113 -12.66 -1.41 -4.05
C GLY A 113 -12.27 -1.16 -2.60
N ARG A 114 -12.26 -2.21 -1.78
CA ARG A 114 -11.84 -2.14 -0.37
C ARG A 114 -10.71 -3.10 -0.11
N LEU A 115 -9.62 -2.62 0.46
CA LEU A 115 -8.47 -3.46 0.82
C LEU A 115 -8.31 -3.52 2.33
N ARG A 116 -8.20 -4.73 2.87
CA ARG A 116 -7.82 -4.96 4.28
C ARG A 116 -6.40 -5.49 4.35
N LEU A 117 -5.59 -4.86 5.18
CA LEU A 117 -4.27 -5.31 5.63
C LEU A 117 -4.38 -5.66 7.11
N GLN A 118 -3.88 -6.83 7.52
CA GLN A 118 -3.88 -7.20 8.94
C GLN A 118 -2.70 -8.11 9.30
N THR A 119 -2.35 -8.11 10.58
CA THR A 119 -1.47 -9.15 11.14
C THR A 119 -2.18 -10.50 11.12
N VAL A 120 -1.50 -11.56 10.70
CA VAL A 120 -1.95 -12.96 10.81
C VAL A 120 -2.02 -13.37 12.29
N ASP A 121 -1.00 -12.96 13.06
CA ASP A 121 -0.92 -13.14 14.51
C ASP A 121 -0.55 -11.80 15.15
N PRO A 122 -1.49 -11.12 15.82
CA PRO A 122 -1.25 -9.83 16.47
C PRO A 122 -0.26 -9.89 17.64
N GLU A 123 -0.03 -11.06 18.22
CA GLU A 123 0.87 -11.23 19.38
C GLU A 123 2.32 -11.50 18.95
N SER A 124 2.54 -11.79 17.67
CA SER A 124 3.88 -12.05 17.13
C SER A 124 4.67 -10.74 16.94
N PRO A 125 5.89 -10.61 17.51
CA PRO A 125 6.70 -9.41 17.39
C PRO A 125 7.17 -9.13 15.94
N ASP A 126 7.24 -10.17 15.11
CA ASP A 126 7.55 -10.08 13.68
C ASP A 126 6.28 -10.16 12.80
N GLY A 127 5.10 -10.04 13.43
CA GLY A 127 3.79 -10.48 12.94
C GLY A 127 3.66 -10.44 11.43
N GLN A 128 3.49 -11.60 10.81
CA GLN A 128 3.25 -11.70 9.37
C GLN A 128 2.01 -10.89 9.02
N TRP A 129 2.07 -10.06 7.99
CA TRP A 129 0.90 -9.34 7.50
C TRP A 129 0.30 -10.07 6.30
N GLN A 130 -0.98 -9.82 6.07
CA GLN A 130 -1.69 -10.30 4.89
C GLN A 130 -2.62 -9.21 4.38
N ALA A 131 -2.85 -9.21 3.07
CA ALA A 131 -3.73 -8.27 2.39
C ALA A 131 -4.85 -9.01 1.66
N CYS A 132 -6.06 -8.46 1.64
CA CYS A 132 -7.21 -9.06 0.95
C CYS A 132 -8.18 -7.99 0.46
N LEU A 133 -8.66 -8.15 -0.78
CA LEU A 133 -9.78 -7.35 -1.27
C LEU A 133 -11.07 -7.83 -0.61
N LEU A 134 -11.86 -6.88 -0.10
CA LEU A 134 -13.16 -7.15 0.49
C LEU A 134 -14.26 -6.94 -0.57
N LEU A 135 -15.42 -7.57 -0.35
CA LEU A 135 -16.64 -7.21 -1.10
C LEU A 135 -16.94 -5.73 -0.86
N GLU A 136 -17.53 -5.04 -1.82
CA GLU A 136 -18.18 -3.74 -1.57
C GLU A 136 -19.53 -3.99 -0.87
N ASP A 137 -19.93 -3.11 0.05
CA ASP A 137 -21.21 -3.23 0.78
C ASP A 137 -22.41 -2.92 -0.13
#